data_AF-A0A8H5VBC6-F1
#
_entry.id   AF-A0A8H5VBC6-F1
#
_cell.length_a   1.000
_cell.length_b   1.000
_cell.length_c   1.000
_cell.angle_alpha   90.00
_cell.angle_beta   90.00
_cell.angle_gamma   90.00
#
_symmetry.space_group_name_H-M   'P 1'
#
loop_
_entity.id
_entity.type
_entity.pdbx_description
1 polymer ?
#
loop_
_entity_poly.entity_id
_entity_poly.type
_entity_poly.pdbx_seq_one_letter_code
_entity_poly.pdbx_strand_id
1 'polypeptide(L)'
;MSSLHAPGLVPLYKENPRLQVERRVSVFGCIHSWAGADKEWMTRDKPRSLYGPTFLLDLQSWLIDALSMQDLGIPSGSFIFTLWAGSYGDFCTDLFQRCVHMALAEGPAFDKCCELDLFGSSTHQLSATPDKFFFDPRFREAVEHLLKKPSILRSDFHPGVPVDPNVLVEETQGMEDVGRRFSKWDYHTRNFGCTIPSDLYYDFILPPQFEFQSKEQYIESQGGRVKEQDS
;
A
#
# COMPACT_ATOMS: atom_id res chain seq x y z
N MET A 1 -8.94 -10.77 -2.97
CA MET A 1 -8.67 -12.05 -2.26
C MET A 1 -7.17 -12.15 -2.02
N SER A 2 -6.67 -12.01 -0.79
CA SER A 2 -5.25 -12.26 -0.39
C SER A 2 -5.00 -11.62 0.99
N SER A 3 -4.56 -12.26 2.07
CA SER A 3 -3.60 -13.36 2.28
C SER A 3 -4.07 -14.26 3.43
N LEU A 4 -3.97 -15.59 3.27
CA LEU A 4 -4.18 -16.58 4.32
C LEU A 4 -3.40 -17.84 3.87
N HIS A 5 -2.25 -18.28 4.37
CA HIS A 5 -1.57 -18.00 5.62
C HIS A 5 -0.09 -18.43 5.44
N ALA A 6 0.89 -17.52 5.55
CA ALA A 6 2.27 -17.97 5.79
C ALA A 6 2.35 -18.92 7.02
N PRO A 7 1.53 -18.73 8.08
CA PRO A 7 1.41 -19.70 9.17
C PRO A 7 1.04 -21.14 8.75
N GLY A 8 0.38 -21.33 7.60
CA GLY A 8 0.05 -22.66 7.08
C GLY A 8 1.29 -23.49 6.72
N LEU A 9 2.45 -22.85 6.53
CA LEU A 9 3.71 -23.53 6.22
C LEU A 9 4.49 -23.95 7.48
N VAL A 10 4.04 -23.58 8.69
CA VAL A 10 4.73 -23.91 9.96
C VAL A 10 5.06 -25.39 10.12
N PRO A 11 4.17 -26.36 9.83
CA PRO A 11 4.52 -27.77 9.91
C PRO A 11 5.73 -28.15 9.06
N LEU A 12 5.82 -27.60 7.83
CA LEU A 12 6.91 -27.90 6.89
C LEU A 12 8.26 -27.38 7.39
N TYR A 13 8.30 -26.22 8.03
CA TYR A 13 9.53 -25.71 8.64
C TYR A 13 9.99 -26.54 9.84
N LYS A 14 9.04 -27.14 10.59
CA LYS A 14 9.33 -28.02 11.73
C LYS A 14 9.84 -29.39 11.26
N GLU A 15 9.25 -29.94 10.20
CA GLU A 15 9.67 -31.21 9.61
C GLU A 15 11.01 -31.12 8.88
N ASN A 16 11.27 -29.98 8.22
CA ASN A 16 12.53 -29.72 7.53
C ASN A 16 13.14 -28.38 7.96
N PRO A 17 13.98 -28.36 9.01
CA PRO A 17 14.63 -27.15 9.49
C PRO A 17 15.58 -26.48 8.49
N ARG A 18 15.91 -27.13 7.37
CA ARG A 18 16.73 -26.56 6.28
C ARG A 18 15.88 -25.91 5.19
N LEU A 19 14.55 -26.03 5.24
CA LEU A 19 13.66 -25.39 4.30
C LEU A 19 13.76 -23.87 4.45
N GLN A 20 14.02 -23.20 3.33
CA GLN A 20 14.02 -21.75 3.22
C GLN A 20 12.99 -21.35 2.17
N VAL A 21 12.03 -20.52 2.58
CA VAL A 21 10.97 -20.00 1.72
C VAL A 21 11.11 -18.49 1.66
N GLU A 22 11.22 -17.96 0.45
CA GLU A 22 11.10 -16.53 0.19
C GLU A 22 9.73 -16.25 -0.41
N ARG A 23 8.91 -15.47 0.30
CA ARG A 23 7.63 -14.95 -0.19
C ARG A 23 7.85 -13.56 -0.76
N ARG A 24 7.79 -13.44 -2.09
CA ARG A 24 7.87 -12.14 -2.77
C ARG A 24 6.48 -11.60 -3.05
N VAL A 25 6.24 -10.36 -2.67
CA VAL A 25 4.96 -9.65 -2.91
C VAL A 25 5.27 -8.35 -3.64
N SER A 26 4.63 -8.18 -4.80
CA SER A 26 4.73 -6.92 -5.55
C SER A 26 4.02 -5.80 -4.80
N VAL A 27 4.68 -4.64 -4.64
CA VAL A 27 4.06 -3.42 -4.10
C VAL A 27 2.81 -3.05 -4.91
N PHE A 28 2.86 -3.27 -6.23
CA PHE A 28 1.77 -2.98 -7.17
C PHE A 28 0.57 -3.91 -7.00
N GLY A 29 0.79 -5.11 -6.46
CA GLY A 29 -0.29 -6.04 -6.10
C GLY A 29 -1.14 -5.53 -4.93
N CYS A 30 -0.68 -4.51 -4.20
CA CYS A 30 -1.46 -3.84 -3.17
C CYS A 30 -2.24 -2.64 -3.73
N ILE A 31 -2.09 -2.28 -5.01
CA ILE A 31 -2.77 -1.15 -5.61
C ILE A 31 -4.05 -1.63 -6.29
N HIS A 32 -5.20 -1.28 -5.72
CA HIS A 32 -6.48 -1.53 -6.39
C HIS A 32 -6.61 -0.62 -7.62
N SER A 33 -6.88 -1.19 -8.79
CA SER A 33 -7.17 -0.42 -9.99
C SER A 33 -8.65 -0.48 -10.27
N TRP A 34 -9.36 0.61 -9.99
CA TRP A 34 -10.75 0.69 -10.39
C TRP A 34 -10.80 1.09 -11.86
N ALA A 35 -11.12 0.13 -12.73
CA ALA A 35 -11.70 0.44 -14.04
C ALA A 35 -13.14 0.90 -13.80
N GLY A 36 -13.34 2.21 -13.68
CA GLY A 36 -14.68 2.78 -13.56
C GLY A 36 -15.58 2.38 -14.74
N ALA A 37 -16.86 2.72 -14.64
CA ALA A 37 -17.79 2.56 -15.76
C ALA A 37 -17.39 3.42 -16.98
N ASP A 38 -16.56 4.44 -16.75
CA ASP A 38 -15.96 5.26 -17.78
C ASP A 38 -14.86 4.50 -18.54
N LYS A 39 -14.84 4.67 -19.85
CA LYS A 39 -13.86 3.99 -20.74
C LYS A 39 -12.48 4.63 -20.71
N GLU A 40 -12.25 5.63 -19.86
CA GLU A 40 -10.99 6.37 -19.80
C GLU A 40 -9.81 5.46 -19.42
N TRP A 41 -10.03 4.42 -18.61
CA TRP A 41 -9.00 3.42 -18.29
C TRP A 41 -8.52 2.60 -19.49
N MET A 42 -9.15 2.70 -20.67
CA MET A 42 -8.68 2.02 -21.88
C MET A 42 -7.67 2.84 -22.68
N THR A 43 -7.41 4.10 -22.31
CA THR A 43 -6.50 4.99 -23.06
C THR A 43 -5.22 5.27 -22.26
N ARG A 44 -4.05 5.02 -22.88
CA ARG A 44 -2.72 5.20 -22.24
C ARG A 44 -2.30 6.66 -22.05
N ASP A 45 -3.16 7.60 -22.43
CA ASP A 45 -2.88 9.03 -22.54
C ASP A 45 -2.90 9.80 -21.21
N LYS A 46 -3.54 9.25 -20.17
CA LYS A 46 -3.64 9.90 -18.86
C LYS A 46 -2.92 9.12 -17.75
N PRO A 47 -2.10 9.81 -16.93
CA PRO A 47 -1.54 9.19 -15.74
C PRO A 47 -2.65 8.91 -14.73
N ARG A 48 -2.47 7.87 -13.91
CA ARG A 48 -3.46 7.44 -12.92
C ARG A 48 -3.09 7.92 -11.53
N SER A 49 -4.09 8.34 -10.77
CA SER A 49 -3.90 8.68 -9.36
C SER A 49 -4.09 7.44 -8.50
N LEU A 50 -3.13 7.19 -7.61
CA LEU A 50 -3.32 6.22 -6.54
C LEU A 50 -4.26 6.80 -5.48
N TYR A 51 -5.23 6.01 -5.04
CA TYR A 51 -5.93 6.25 -3.78
C TYR A 51 -5.17 5.55 -2.65
N GLY A 52 -4.36 6.30 -1.91
CA GLY A 52 -3.49 5.77 -0.84
C GLY A 52 -4.18 4.87 0.18
N PRO A 53 -5.40 5.18 0.66
CA PRO A 53 -6.14 4.34 1.60
C PRO A 53 -6.23 2.85 1.31
N THR A 54 -6.70 2.47 0.12
CA THR A 54 -6.90 1.05 -0.23
C THR A 54 -5.56 0.34 -0.32
N PHE A 55 -4.55 1.02 -0.87
CA PHE A 55 -3.17 0.55 -0.89
C PHE A 55 -2.60 0.27 0.50
N LEU A 56 -2.85 1.17 1.45
CA LEU A 56 -2.33 1.03 2.81
C LEU A 56 -2.95 -0.16 3.55
N LEU A 57 -4.25 -0.43 3.37
CA LEU A 57 -4.93 -1.55 4.00
C LEU A 57 -4.46 -2.92 3.46
N ASP A 58 -4.27 -3.03 2.15
CA ASP A 58 -3.74 -4.25 1.52
C ASP A 58 -2.28 -4.48 1.93
N LEU A 59 -1.45 -3.43 1.88
CA LEU A 59 -0.05 -3.50 2.32
C LEU A 59 0.05 -3.90 3.80
N GLN A 60 -0.78 -3.31 4.66
CA GLN A 60 -0.84 -3.65 6.08
C GLN A 60 -1.10 -5.15 6.28
N SER A 61 -2.07 -5.70 5.55
CA SER A 61 -2.44 -7.11 5.68
C SER A 61 -1.28 -8.04 5.33
N TRP A 62 -0.54 -7.74 4.26
CA TRP A 62 0.64 -8.51 3.87
C TRP A 62 1.77 -8.42 4.90
N LEU A 63 2.07 -7.22 5.37
CA LEU A 63 3.17 -6.99 6.30
C LEU A 63 2.90 -7.61 7.68
N ILE A 64 1.68 -7.50 8.20
CA ILE A 64 1.31 -8.09 9.49
C ILE A 64 1.29 -9.62 9.42
N ASP A 65 0.74 -10.22 8.35
CA ASP A 65 0.77 -11.67 8.15
C ASP A 65 2.21 -12.20 8.11
N ALA A 66 3.09 -11.51 7.38
CA ALA A 66 4.51 -11.87 7.33
C ALA A 66 5.21 -11.66 8.68
N LEU A 67 4.94 -10.56 9.39
CA LEU A 67 5.52 -10.25 10.69
C LEU A 67 5.20 -11.35 11.72
N SER A 68 3.96 -11.86 11.70
CA SER A 68 3.49 -12.91 12.62
C SER A 68 4.30 -14.21 12.57
N MET A 69 5.05 -14.45 11.49
CA MET A 69 5.90 -15.63 11.35
C MET A 69 7.04 -15.66 12.37
N GLN A 70 7.46 -14.51 12.91
CA GLN A 70 8.51 -14.45 13.95
C GLN A 70 8.09 -15.19 15.23
N ASP A 71 6.80 -15.18 15.54
CA ASP A 71 6.28 -15.70 16.80
C ASP A 71 5.95 -17.21 16.75
N LEU A 72 6.11 -17.86 15.59
CA LEU A 72 5.67 -19.23 15.37
C LEU A 72 6.74 -20.29 15.66
N GLY A 73 7.89 -19.88 16.20
CA GLY A 73 8.98 -20.77 16.60
C GLY A 73 9.60 -21.53 15.43
N ILE A 74 9.56 -20.96 14.22
CA ILE A 74 10.26 -21.52 13.04
C ILE A 74 11.76 -21.23 13.13
N PRO A 75 12.63 -22.04 12.51
CA PRO A 75 14.07 -21.77 12.51
C PRO A 75 14.37 -20.41 11.87
N SER A 76 15.38 -19.72 12.42
CA SER A 76 15.81 -18.41 11.90
C SER A 76 16.26 -18.53 10.46
N GLY A 77 15.76 -17.63 9.59
CA GLY A 77 16.06 -17.65 8.16
C GLY A 77 15.25 -18.64 7.32
N SER A 78 14.38 -19.47 7.92
CA SER A 78 13.49 -20.36 7.18
C SER A 78 12.40 -19.63 6.39
N PHE A 79 11.98 -18.45 6.85
CA PHE A 79 11.02 -17.61 6.15
C PHE A 79 11.58 -16.21 5.95
N ILE A 80 11.50 -15.73 4.72
CA ILE A 80 11.81 -14.36 4.34
C ILE A 80 10.61 -13.82 3.55
N PHE A 81 10.18 -12.62 3.89
CA PHE A 81 9.21 -11.87 3.11
C PHE A 81 9.92 -10.71 2.42
N THR A 82 9.73 -10.58 1.11
CA THR A 82 10.34 -9.51 0.30
C THR A 82 9.24 -8.71 -0.39
N LEU A 83 9.11 -7.43 -0.05
CA LEU A 83 8.40 -6.47 -0.90
C LEU A 83 9.24 -6.19 -2.14
N TRP A 84 8.60 -6.35 -3.30
CA TRP A 84 9.23 -6.28 -4.59
C TRP A 84 8.69 -5.09 -5.40
N ALA A 85 9.61 -4.22 -5.83
CA ALA A 85 9.35 -3.08 -6.70
C ALA A 85 9.80 -3.32 -8.15
N GLY A 86 10.70 -4.29 -8.38
CA GLY A 86 11.23 -4.54 -9.71
C GLY A 86 11.99 -3.33 -10.26
N SER A 87 11.73 -2.95 -11.51
CA SER A 87 12.36 -1.79 -12.16
C SER A 87 11.90 -0.42 -11.63
N TYR A 88 10.93 -0.40 -10.71
CA TYR A 88 10.28 0.82 -10.22
C TYR A 88 10.67 1.15 -8.77
N GLY A 89 11.90 0.79 -8.37
CA GLY A 89 12.40 0.99 -7.00
C GLY A 89 12.33 2.45 -6.51
N ASP A 90 12.66 3.43 -7.36
CA ASP A 90 12.58 4.85 -7.02
C ASP A 90 11.14 5.30 -6.79
N PHE A 91 10.22 4.87 -7.67
CA PHE A 91 8.79 5.13 -7.51
C PHE A 91 8.24 4.50 -6.21
N CYS A 92 8.62 3.27 -5.90
CA CYS A 92 8.21 2.62 -4.64
C CYS A 92 8.79 3.31 -3.40
N THR A 93 10.00 3.86 -3.50
CA THR A 93 10.61 4.68 -2.44
C THR A 93 9.77 5.93 -2.19
N ASP A 94 9.41 6.65 -3.25
CA ASP A 94 8.56 7.85 -3.18
C ASP A 94 7.14 7.53 -2.69
N LEU A 95 6.57 6.41 -3.14
CA LEU A 95 5.27 5.91 -2.70
C LEU A 95 5.29 5.63 -1.19
N PHE A 96 6.32 4.95 -0.68
CA PHE A 96 6.47 4.72 0.75
C PHE A 96 6.62 6.02 1.53
N GLN A 97 7.41 6.96 1.03
CA GLN A 97 7.58 8.26 1.68
C GLN A 97 6.27 9.05 1.78
N ARG A 98 5.50 9.13 0.68
CA ARG A 98 4.29 9.97 0.59
C ARG A 98 3.04 9.32 1.15
N CYS A 99 2.92 8.00 1.06
CA CYS A 99 1.72 7.29 1.49
C CYS A 99 1.95 6.62 2.86
N VAL A 100 2.96 5.76 2.98
CA VAL A 100 3.15 4.94 4.19
C VAL A 100 3.63 5.77 5.37
N HIS A 101 4.75 6.48 5.23
CA HIS A 101 5.32 7.24 6.35
C HIS A 101 4.46 8.43 6.76
N MET A 102 3.85 9.12 5.79
CA MET A 102 2.88 10.18 6.07
C MET A 102 1.67 9.66 6.85
N ALA A 103 1.08 8.53 6.42
CA ALA A 103 -0.10 7.98 7.10
C ALA A 103 0.23 7.50 8.53
N LEU A 104 1.42 6.91 8.72
CA LEU A 104 1.89 6.54 10.06
C LEU A 104 2.16 7.78 10.94
N ALA A 105 2.56 8.91 10.37
CA ALA A 105 2.81 10.13 11.15
C ALA A 105 1.52 10.93 11.44
N GLU A 106 0.52 10.82 10.57
CA GLU A 106 -0.72 11.62 10.64
C GLU A 106 -1.51 11.37 11.93
N GLY A 107 -1.70 10.11 12.33
CA GLY A 107 -2.45 9.78 13.56
C GLY A 107 -1.89 10.46 14.82
N PRO A 108 -0.63 10.20 15.20
CA PRO A 108 0.00 10.85 16.36
C PRO A 108 0.04 12.38 16.25
N ALA A 109 0.24 12.93 15.05
CA ALA A 109 0.24 14.37 14.85
C ALA A 109 -1.17 14.97 15.01
N PHE A 110 -2.21 14.29 14.54
CA PHE A 110 -3.60 14.70 14.72
C PHE A 110 -3.97 14.73 16.21
N ASP A 111 -3.64 13.68 16.94
CA ASP A 111 -3.86 13.60 18.39
C ASP A 111 -3.18 14.77 19.09
N LYS A 112 -1.93 15.07 18.71
CA LYS A 112 -1.18 16.20 19.28
C LYS A 112 -1.80 17.55 18.93
N CYS A 113 -2.30 17.73 17.72
CA CYS A 113 -3.01 18.95 17.32
C CYS A 113 -4.31 19.14 18.13
N CYS A 114 -5.01 18.05 18.45
CA CYS A 114 -6.19 18.09 19.32
C CYS A 114 -5.83 18.47 20.77
N GLU A 115 -4.75 17.90 21.33
CA GLU A 115 -4.26 18.27 22.67
C GLU A 115 -3.91 19.76 22.79
N LEU A 116 -3.43 20.35 21.69
CA LEU A 116 -3.05 21.76 21.60
C LEU A 116 -4.23 22.69 21.25
N ASP A 117 -5.45 22.16 21.17
CA ASP A 117 -6.67 22.88 20.79
C ASP A 117 -6.54 23.66 19.46
N LEU A 118 -5.76 23.14 18.50
CA LEU A 118 -5.50 23.85 17.24
C LEU A 118 -6.74 23.99 16.35
N PHE A 119 -7.79 23.22 16.63
CA PHE A 119 -9.07 23.21 15.92
C PHE A 119 -10.21 23.88 16.71
N GLY A 120 -9.96 24.31 17.95
CA GLY A 120 -10.97 24.89 18.83
C GLY A 120 -12.19 24.00 19.03
N SER A 121 -13.37 24.62 19.15
CA SER A 121 -14.66 23.94 19.29
C SER A 121 -15.06 23.05 18.10
N SER A 122 -14.34 23.13 16.97
CA SER A 122 -14.62 22.36 15.76
C SER A 122 -13.98 20.96 15.75
N THR A 123 -13.24 20.57 16.80
CA THR A 123 -12.62 19.24 16.93
C THR A 123 -13.62 18.10 16.73
N HIS A 124 -14.86 18.26 17.22
CA HIS A 124 -15.92 17.25 17.09
C HIS A 124 -16.42 17.04 15.64
N GLN A 125 -16.16 17.99 14.74
CA GLN A 125 -16.47 17.85 13.31
C GLN A 125 -15.39 17.03 12.59
N LEU A 126 -14.13 17.07 13.06
CA LEU A 126 -13.01 16.27 12.55
C LEU A 126 -12.98 14.84 13.10
N SER A 127 -13.61 14.60 14.25
CA SER A 127 -13.79 13.24 14.82
C SER A 127 -14.99 12.51 14.22
N ALA A 128 -15.86 13.23 13.49
CA ALA A 128 -17.06 12.68 12.86
C ALA A 128 -16.81 12.08 11.47
N THR A 129 -15.56 12.08 10.98
CA THR A 129 -15.15 11.30 9.80
C THR A 129 -14.68 9.91 10.25
N PRO A 130 -15.52 8.87 10.17
CA PRO A 130 -15.25 7.54 10.71
C PRO A 130 -14.09 6.80 10.01
N ASP A 131 -13.53 7.36 8.94
CA ASP A 131 -12.55 6.70 8.08
C ASP A 131 -11.10 7.18 8.28
N LYS A 132 -10.78 7.94 9.34
CA LYS A 132 -9.36 8.13 9.69
C LYS A 132 -8.78 6.76 10.00
N PHE A 133 -7.96 6.23 9.09
CA PHE A 133 -7.50 4.85 9.13
C PHE A 133 -6.85 4.55 10.47
N PHE A 134 -7.57 3.84 11.32
CA PHE A 134 -6.97 3.17 12.46
C PHE A 134 -6.15 2.02 11.89
N PHE A 135 -4.87 2.31 11.62
CA PHE A 135 -3.92 1.25 11.31
C PHE A 135 -3.73 0.38 12.54
N ASP A 136 -3.62 -0.92 12.32
CA ASP A 136 -3.23 -1.85 13.36
C ASP A 136 -1.83 -1.44 13.86
N PRO A 137 -1.58 -1.37 15.18
CA PRO A 137 -0.26 -0.98 15.71
C PRO A 137 0.90 -1.81 15.14
N ARG A 138 0.65 -3.08 14.78
CA ARG A 138 1.62 -3.98 14.16
C ARG A 138 2.04 -3.52 12.76
N PHE A 139 1.27 -2.66 12.10
CA PHE A 139 1.66 -2.09 10.81
C PHE A 139 2.90 -1.21 10.94
N ARG A 140 2.93 -0.34 11.95
CA ARG A 140 4.12 0.49 12.25
C ARG A 140 5.32 -0.39 12.52
N GLU A 141 5.15 -1.39 13.38
CA GLU A 141 6.20 -2.37 13.71
C GLU A 141 6.73 -3.06 12.44
N ALA A 142 5.84 -3.51 11.57
CA ALA A 142 6.24 -4.18 10.33
C ALA A 142 7.02 -3.24 9.38
N VAL A 143 6.63 -1.97 9.28
CA VAL A 143 7.35 -0.95 8.50
C VAL A 143 8.73 -0.67 9.11
N GLU A 144 8.85 -0.60 10.44
CA GLU A 144 10.15 -0.49 11.09
C GLU A 144 11.04 -1.71 10.82
N HIS A 145 10.46 -2.90 10.76
CA HIS A 145 11.17 -4.13 10.40
C HIS A 145 11.67 -4.13 8.95
N LEU A 146 11.01 -3.43 8.02
CA LEU A 146 11.52 -3.25 6.65
C LEU A 146 12.76 -2.34 6.62
N LEU A 147 12.86 -1.38 7.54
CA LEU A 147 14.00 -0.45 7.64
C LEU A 147 15.22 -1.06 8.35
N LYS A 148 14.99 -2.00 9.27
CA LYS A 148 16.04 -2.65 10.08
C LYS A 148 16.68 -3.82 9.32
N LYS A 149 18.00 -4.02 9.50
CA LYS A 149 18.71 -5.23 9.07
C LYS A 149 19.50 -5.83 10.26
N PRO A 150 19.46 -7.16 10.49
CA PRO A 150 18.69 -8.18 9.77
C PRO A 150 17.21 -8.24 10.21
N SER A 151 16.31 -8.57 9.28
CA SER A 151 14.87 -8.74 9.53
C SER A 151 14.30 -9.81 8.59
N ILE A 152 13.19 -10.45 8.98
CA ILE A 152 12.44 -11.35 8.09
C ILE A 152 11.70 -10.58 7.00
N LEU A 153 11.35 -9.31 7.26
CA LEU A 153 10.74 -8.42 6.30
C LEU A 153 11.85 -7.68 5.56
N ARG A 154 11.79 -7.71 4.23
CA ARG A 154 12.79 -7.09 3.35
C ARG A 154 12.09 -6.35 2.23
N SER A 155 12.84 -5.47 1.58
CA SER A 155 12.48 -4.83 0.32
C SER A 155 13.67 -4.85 -0.64
N ASP A 156 13.39 -4.88 -1.94
CA ASP A 156 14.41 -4.68 -3.00
C ASP A 156 14.60 -3.19 -3.36
N PHE A 157 13.90 -2.29 -2.68
CA PHE A 157 14.01 -0.84 -2.78
C PHE A 157 14.18 -0.22 -1.39
N HIS A 158 14.54 1.07 -1.32
CA HIS A 158 14.65 1.79 -0.05
C HIS A 158 13.26 2.20 0.46
N PRO A 159 12.79 1.75 1.64
CA PRO A 159 11.42 2.06 2.10
C PRO A 159 11.19 3.51 2.54
N GLY A 160 12.01 4.47 2.10
CA GLY A 160 11.96 5.87 2.57
C GLY A 160 12.44 6.06 4.02
N VAL A 161 12.11 7.22 4.59
CA VAL A 161 12.45 7.61 5.97
C VAL A 161 11.17 7.96 6.74
N PRO A 162 11.03 7.49 7.99
CA PRO A 162 9.89 7.87 8.84
C PRO A 162 9.72 9.39 8.94
N VAL A 163 8.47 9.84 8.80
CA VAL A 163 8.11 11.25 8.99
C VAL A 163 7.92 11.50 10.49
N ASP A 164 8.54 12.55 11.01
CA ASP A 164 8.33 12.99 12.39
C ASP A 164 6.95 13.64 12.51
N PRO A 165 6.04 13.11 13.36
CA PRO A 165 4.75 13.71 13.61
C PRO A 165 4.82 15.18 14.03
N ASN A 166 5.89 15.60 14.72
CA ASN A 166 6.03 17.00 15.17
C ASN A 166 6.14 17.99 14.02
N VAL A 167 6.73 17.59 12.89
CA VAL A 167 6.78 18.43 11.68
C VAL A 167 5.36 18.75 11.20
N LEU A 168 4.46 17.76 11.20
CA LEU A 168 3.06 17.96 10.80
C LEU A 168 2.30 18.85 11.80
N VAL A 169 2.63 18.78 13.08
CA VAL A 169 2.09 19.65 14.13
C VAL A 169 2.55 21.09 13.94
N GLU A 170 3.86 21.31 13.76
CA GLU A 170 4.46 22.63 13.52
C GLU A 170 3.88 23.28 12.27
N GLU A 171 3.77 22.54 11.17
CA GLU A 171 3.11 22.99 9.94
C GLU A 171 1.66 23.43 10.19
N THR A 172 0.92 22.71 11.05
CA THR A 172 -0.47 23.02 11.38
C THR A 172 -0.57 24.27 12.27
N GLN A 173 0.33 24.40 13.24
CA GLN A 173 0.43 25.59 14.10
C GLN A 173 0.73 26.86 13.29
N GLY A 174 1.61 26.75 12.29
CA GLY A 174 1.96 27.84 11.38
C GLY A 174 0.82 28.32 10.48
N MET A 175 -0.31 27.61 10.43
CA MET A 175 -1.49 28.06 9.68
C MET A 175 -2.28 29.09 10.47
N GLU A 176 -2.49 30.26 9.87
CA GLU A 176 -3.19 31.39 10.51
C GLU A 176 -4.70 31.16 10.70
N ASP A 177 -5.33 30.37 9.82
CA ASP A 177 -6.77 30.17 9.77
C ASP A 177 -7.19 28.76 10.23
N VAL A 178 -8.20 28.70 11.11
CA VAL A 178 -8.78 27.43 11.60
C VAL A 178 -9.42 26.65 10.46
N GLY A 179 -10.01 27.33 9.47
CA GLY A 179 -10.55 26.69 8.27
C GLY A 179 -9.47 25.95 7.47
N ARG A 180 -8.30 26.57 7.26
CA ARG A 180 -7.16 25.91 6.61
C ARG A 180 -6.62 24.72 7.40
N ARG A 181 -6.53 24.84 8.73
CA ARG A 181 -6.18 23.70 9.59
C ARG A 181 -7.20 22.58 9.38
N PHE A 182 -8.49 22.89 9.47
CA PHE A 182 -9.55 21.91 9.24
C PHE A 182 -9.41 21.23 7.88
N SER A 183 -9.23 22.00 6.79
CA SER A 183 -9.08 21.44 5.44
C SER A 183 -7.85 20.55 5.31
N LYS A 184 -6.70 20.87 5.91
CA LYS A 184 -5.51 19.99 5.88
C LYS A 184 -5.81 18.61 6.45
N TRP A 185 -6.57 18.57 7.53
CA TRP A 185 -6.89 17.36 8.30
C TRP A 185 -8.23 16.74 7.89
N ASP A 186 -8.90 17.31 6.89
CA ASP A 186 -10.09 16.74 6.28
C ASP A 186 -9.67 15.64 5.29
N TYR A 187 -10.25 14.45 5.51
CA TYR A 187 -9.95 13.20 4.85
C TYR A 187 -10.04 13.27 3.31
N HIS A 188 -10.84 14.22 2.79
CA HIS A 188 -11.03 14.42 1.36
C HIS A 188 -9.90 15.20 0.68
N THR A 189 -8.95 15.75 1.43
CA THR A 189 -7.78 16.38 0.82
C THR A 189 -6.78 15.31 0.35
N ARG A 190 -6.29 15.49 -0.87
CA ARG A 190 -5.55 14.53 -1.73
C ARG A 190 -4.16 14.13 -1.19
N ASN A 191 -3.93 14.14 0.11
CA ASN A 191 -2.60 14.09 0.72
C ASN A 191 -1.92 12.72 0.58
N PHE A 192 -2.68 11.66 0.29
CA PHE A 192 -2.17 10.31 0.05
C PHE A 192 -2.22 9.87 -1.41
N GLY A 193 -2.02 10.82 -2.34
CA GLY A 193 -1.98 10.54 -3.78
C GLY A 193 -0.56 10.51 -4.33
N CYS A 194 -0.27 9.52 -5.17
CA CYS A 194 0.86 9.56 -6.09
C CYS A 194 0.37 9.39 -7.53
N THR A 195 1.08 10.00 -8.47
CA THR A 195 0.84 9.80 -9.89
C THR A 195 1.55 8.52 -10.31
N ILE A 196 0.79 7.50 -10.68
CA ILE A 196 1.30 6.22 -11.16
C ILE A 196 1.76 6.42 -12.61
N PRO A 197 3.01 6.08 -12.95
CA PRO A 197 3.48 6.03 -14.34
C PRO A 197 2.53 5.21 -15.22
N SER A 198 2.25 5.70 -16.43
CA SER A 198 1.27 5.06 -17.32
C SER A 198 1.72 3.64 -17.70
N ASP A 199 2.99 3.44 -18.03
CA ASP A 199 3.59 2.13 -18.29
C ASP A 199 3.39 1.18 -17.10
N LEU A 200 3.71 1.62 -15.87
CA LEU A 200 3.48 0.83 -14.66
C LEU A 200 2.01 0.42 -14.51
N TYR A 201 1.09 1.36 -14.71
CA TYR A 201 -0.33 1.09 -14.59
C TYR A 201 -0.81 0.06 -15.63
N TYR A 202 -0.51 0.30 -16.90
CA TYR A 202 -1.03 -0.50 -18.01
C TYR A 202 -0.33 -1.85 -18.19
N ASP A 203 0.94 -1.95 -17.83
CA ASP A 203 1.73 -3.15 -18.09
C ASP A 203 1.88 -4.04 -16.84
N PHE A 204 1.65 -3.52 -15.63
CA PHE A 204 1.81 -4.29 -14.38
C PHE A 204 0.59 -4.30 -13.45
N ILE A 205 -0.12 -3.17 -13.28
CA ILE A 205 -1.23 -3.07 -12.32
C ILE A 205 -2.55 -3.55 -12.92
N LEU A 206 -2.84 -3.14 -14.15
CA LEU A 206 -4.09 -3.43 -14.86
C LEU A 206 -4.18 -4.90 -15.32
N PRO A 207 -3.15 -5.50 -15.95
CA PRO A 207 -3.27 -6.85 -16.52
C PRO A 207 -3.67 -7.96 -15.55
N PRO A 208 -3.20 -8.02 -14.30
CA PRO A 208 -3.64 -9.04 -13.35
C PRO A 208 -5.11 -8.91 -12.91
N GLN A 209 -5.73 -7.75 -13.11
CA GLN A 209 -7.11 -7.46 -12.67
C GLN A 209 -8.15 -7.81 -13.74
N PHE A 210 -7.71 -7.98 -14.98
CA PHE A 210 -8.56 -8.38 -16.09
C PHE A 210 -7.96 -9.62 -16.74
N GLU A 211 -8.76 -10.68 -16.92
CA GLU A 211 -8.40 -11.70 -17.90
C GLU A 211 -8.43 -11.04 -19.28
N PHE A 212 -7.29 -10.51 -19.72
CA PHE A 212 -7.13 -10.06 -21.09
C PHE A 212 -7.06 -11.30 -21.98
N GLN A 213 -8.22 -11.74 -22.46
CA GLN A 213 -8.26 -12.58 -23.65
C GLN A 213 -7.93 -11.66 -24.84
N SER A 214 -6.95 -12.05 -25.66
CA SER A 214 -6.83 -11.46 -26.99
C SER A 214 -8.14 -11.65 -27.76
N LYS A 215 -8.40 -10.85 -28.79
CA LYS A 215 -9.63 -11.00 -29.60
C LYS A 215 -9.75 -12.44 -30.12
N GLU A 216 -8.63 -13.06 -30.46
CA GLU A 216 -8.54 -14.47 -30.85
C GLU A 216 -8.94 -15.41 -29.70
N GLN A 217 -8.35 -15.24 -28.52
CA GLN A 217 -8.65 -16.06 -27.34
C GLN A 217 -10.13 -15.94 -26.92
N TYR A 218 -10.74 -14.77 -27.10
CA TYR A 218 -12.16 -14.56 -26.86
C TYR A 218 -13.04 -15.27 -27.89
N ILE A 219 -12.70 -15.17 -29.19
CA ILE A 219 -13.41 -15.88 -30.25
C ILE A 219 -13.33 -17.39 -30.02
N GLU A 220 -12.15 -17.91 -29.66
CA GLU A 220 -11.94 -19.32 -29.36
C GLU A 220 -12.66 -19.79 -28.09
N SER A 221 -12.68 -18.97 -27.02
CA SER A 221 -13.38 -19.30 -25.78
C SER A 221 -14.91 -19.37 -25.94
N GLN A 222 -15.46 -18.66 -26.93
CA GLN A 222 -16.87 -18.73 -27.34
C GLN A 222 -17.15 -19.83 -28.38
N GLY A 223 -16.16 -20.67 -28.72
CA GLY A 223 -16.30 -21.75 -29.70
C GLY A 223 -16.25 -21.29 -31.16
N GLY A 224 -15.85 -20.04 -31.41
CA GLY A 224 -15.57 -19.50 -32.74
C GLY A 224 -14.19 -19.92 -33.26
N ARG A 225 -13.95 -19.71 -34.56
CA ARG A 225 -12.62 -19.85 -35.18
C ARG A 225 -12.16 -18.48 -35.66
N VAL A 226 -10.92 -18.13 -35.32
CA VAL A 226 -10.24 -16.92 -35.78
C VAL A 226 -10.14 -16.95 -37.30
N LYS A 227 -10.55 -15.86 -37.98
CA LYS A 227 -10.38 -15.70 -39.43
C LYS A 227 -9.22 -14.75 -39.70
N GLU A 228 -8.62 -14.80 -40.90
CA GLU A 228 -7.52 -13.89 -41.31
C GLU A 228 -7.88 -12.39 -41.22
N GLN A 229 -9.17 -12.04 -41.10
CA GLN A 229 -9.65 -10.67 -40.90
C GLN A 229 -9.68 -10.25 -39.42
N ASP A 230 -9.40 -11.17 -38.50
CA ASP A 230 -9.43 -10.94 -37.05
C ASP A 230 -8.06 -10.64 -36.43
N SER A 231 -6.97 -10.78 -37.20
CA SER A 231 -5.57 -10.49 -36.85
C SER A 231 -5.14 -9.05 -37.10
#